data_AF-A0A0E0DC53-F1
#
_entry.id   AF-A0A0E0DC53-F1
#
_cell.length_a   1.000
_cell.length_b   1.000
_cell.length_c   1.000
_cell.angle_alpha   90.00
_cell.angle_beta   90.00
_cell.angle_gamma   90.00
#
_symmetry.space_group_name_H-M   'P 1'
#
loop_
_entity.id
_entity.type
_entity.pdbx_description
1 polymer ?
#
loop_
_entity_poly.entity_id
_entity_poly.type
_entity_poly.pdbx_seq_one_letter_code
_entity_poly.pdbx_strand_id
1 'polypeptide(L)'
;MFISSGVSKFAIGGPVINFDGQVLGIFSLPEMAFIPSCIILKCLHMWKRFNCIPRPHVKMKFTAIALLDPARIEKISRKCDIDAGLIVTQVSEGSVAEKLGVRNGDIIKSWNGISISTTIELENFLLHIGEEHLDKGNNIGSSVDLSVGIFHIRKDSHATLKLTVNVSNDDEVVAKGTYNVTPGDCTLVDDENVVRGEEATRETATDEVRDIEISPLSEHGITVLSDEEVYDN
;
A
#
# COMPACT_ATOMS: atom_id res chain seq x y z
N MET A 1 -9.63 0.10 2.99
CA MET A 1 -10.70 -0.25 3.95
C MET A 1 -11.58 -1.27 3.25
N PHE A 2 -11.85 -2.41 3.89
CA PHE A 2 -12.45 -3.57 3.23
C PHE A 2 -13.85 -3.85 3.77
N ILE A 3 -14.71 -4.38 2.91
CA ILE A 3 -16.03 -4.88 3.29
C ILE A 3 -15.93 -6.41 3.44
N SER A 4 -16.44 -6.96 4.53
CA SER A 4 -16.41 -8.42 4.80
C SER A 4 -17.53 -9.20 4.11
N SER A 5 -18.41 -8.54 3.35
CA SER A 5 -19.55 -9.20 2.69
C SER A 5 -19.20 -9.63 1.27
N GLY A 6 -19.80 -10.72 0.80
CA GLY A 6 -19.71 -11.14 -0.59
C GLY A 6 -20.44 -10.15 -1.50
N VAL A 7 -19.72 -9.10 -1.93
CA VAL A 7 -20.28 -8.06 -2.79
C VAL A 7 -20.06 -8.42 -4.26
N SER A 8 -21.15 -8.46 -5.04
CA SER A 8 -21.08 -8.68 -6.48
C SER A 8 -20.39 -7.51 -7.20
N LYS A 9 -19.73 -7.78 -8.34
CA LYS A 9 -19.14 -6.73 -9.20
C LYS A 9 -20.17 -5.69 -9.65
N PHE A 10 -21.47 -6.02 -9.68
CA PHE A 10 -22.53 -5.06 -10.01
C PHE A 10 -22.72 -3.95 -8.97
N ALA A 11 -22.18 -4.10 -7.76
CA ALA A 11 -22.28 -3.07 -6.72
C ALA A 11 -21.22 -1.96 -6.85
N ILE A 12 -20.29 -2.05 -7.80
CA ILE A 12 -19.27 -1.02 -8.04
C ILE A 12 -19.97 0.32 -8.32
N GLY A 13 -19.53 1.37 -7.63
CA GLY A 13 -20.17 2.68 -7.70
C GLY A 13 -21.39 2.85 -6.79
N GLY A 14 -21.88 1.77 -6.17
CA GLY A 14 -22.95 1.80 -5.18
C GLY A 14 -22.48 2.39 -3.83
N PRO A 15 -23.40 2.96 -3.03
CA PRO A 15 -23.07 3.49 -1.71
C PRO A 15 -22.77 2.37 -0.71
N VAL A 16 -21.81 2.62 0.17
CA VAL A 16 -21.57 1.84 1.38
C VAL A 16 -22.24 2.56 2.53
N ILE A 17 -23.11 1.88 3.27
CA ILE A 17 -23.88 2.47 4.38
C ILE A 17 -23.62 1.74 5.69
N ASN A 18 -23.73 2.45 6.81
CA ASN A 18 -23.76 1.83 8.14
C ASN A 18 -25.19 1.44 8.54
N PHE A 19 -25.36 0.84 9.73
CA PHE A 19 -26.67 0.41 10.25
C PHE A 19 -27.64 1.57 10.50
N ASP A 20 -27.13 2.80 10.66
CA ASP A 20 -27.93 4.01 10.82
C ASP A 20 -28.38 4.61 9.47
N GLY A 21 -28.05 3.95 8.35
CA GLY A 21 -28.36 4.44 7.00
C GLY A 21 -27.47 5.58 6.52
N GLN A 22 -26.37 5.88 7.23
CA GLN A 22 -25.42 6.91 6.84
C GLN A 22 -24.46 6.37 5.78
N VAL A 23 -24.17 7.19 4.76
CA VAL A 23 -23.24 6.83 3.68
C VAL A 23 -21.80 6.98 4.15
N LEU A 24 -21.10 5.86 4.27
CA LEU A 24 -19.67 5.77 4.58
C LEU A 24 -18.79 6.01 3.36
N GLY A 25 -19.29 5.77 2.15
CA GLY A 25 -18.52 5.96 0.92
C GLY A 25 -19.13 5.29 -0.30
N ILE A 26 -18.30 5.06 -1.32
CA ILE A 26 -18.69 4.40 -2.58
C ILE A 26 -17.85 3.13 -2.76
N PHE A 27 -18.52 2.01 -3.02
CA PHE A 27 -17.86 0.72 -3.23
C PHE A 27 -17.00 0.75 -4.50
N SER A 28 -15.79 0.21 -4.41
CA SER A 28 -14.79 0.22 -5.49
C SER A 28 -14.04 -1.12 -5.58
N LEU A 29 -13.40 -1.35 -6.72
CA LEU A 29 -12.49 -2.48 -6.96
C LEU A 29 -11.07 -1.99 -7.22
N PRO A 30 -10.03 -2.84 -6.99
CA PRO A 30 -10.10 -4.24 -6.54
C PRO A 30 -10.26 -4.41 -5.01
N GLU A 31 -10.42 -5.65 -4.55
CA GLU A 31 -10.33 -6.08 -3.13
C GLU A 31 -11.50 -5.74 -2.18
N MET A 32 -12.75 -5.56 -2.67
CA MET A 32 -13.87 -5.17 -1.80
C MET A 32 -13.60 -3.89 -0.99
N ALA A 33 -12.83 -2.97 -1.57
CA ALA A 33 -12.54 -1.69 -0.97
C ALA A 33 -13.68 -0.70 -1.19
N PHE A 34 -13.66 0.41 -0.46
CA PHE A 34 -14.52 1.54 -0.78
C PHE A 34 -13.78 2.86 -0.65
N ILE A 35 -14.20 3.85 -1.44
CA ILE A 35 -13.72 5.22 -1.38
C ILE A 35 -14.51 5.93 -0.27
N PRO A 36 -13.87 6.39 0.81
CA PRO A 36 -14.58 7.00 1.94
C PRO A 36 -15.30 8.29 1.55
N SER A 37 -16.44 8.55 2.20
CA SER A 37 -17.24 9.75 1.98
C SER A 37 -16.46 11.04 2.23
N CYS A 38 -15.55 11.06 3.21
CA CYS A 38 -14.67 12.21 3.44
C CYS A 38 -13.80 12.56 2.23
N ILE A 39 -13.24 11.54 1.55
CA ILE A 39 -12.45 11.72 0.33
C ILE A 39 -13.33 12.24 -0.81
N ILE A 40 -14.49 11.61 -1.01
CA ILE A 40 -15.44 12.00 -2.08
C ILE A 40 -15.87 13.46 -1.90
N LEU A 41 -16.27 13.85 -0.69
CA LEU A 41 -16.71 15.21 -0.38
C LEU A 41 -15.58 16.22 -0.60
N LYS A 42 -14.34 15.88 -0.21
CA LYS A 42 -13.17 16.74 -0.43
C LYS A 42 -12.87 16.93 -1.92
N CYS A 43 -12.89 15.85 -2.69
CA CYS A 43 -12.72 15.89 -4.14
C CYS A 43 -13.80 16.74 -4.83
N LEU A 44 -15.07 16.56 -4.46
CA LEU A 44 -16.18 17.37 -5.00
C LEU A 44 -16.05 18.85 -4.65
N HIS A 45 -15.60 19.16 -3.43
CA HIS A 45 -15.34 20.52 -2.99
C HIS A 45 -14.25 21.19 -3.84
N MET A 46 -13.11 20.52 -4.01
CA MET A 46 -12.00 21.05 -4.80
C MET A 46 -12.36 21.17 -6.28
N TRP A 47 -13.05 20.18 -6.85
CA TRP A 47 -13.52 20.25 -8.23
C TRP A 47 -14.43 21.46 -8.47
N LYS A 48 -15.38 21.73 -7.56
CA LYS A 48 -16.26 22.91 -7.66
C LYS A 48 -15.50 24.24 -7.55
N ARG A 49 -14.44 24.30 -6.74
CA ARG A 49 -13.68 25.54 -6.50
C ARG A 49 -12.61 25.81 -7.54
N PHE A 50 -11.87 24.77 -7.95
CA PHE A 50 -10.65 24.90 -8.75
C PHE A 50 -10.75 24.21 -10.12
N ASN A 51 -11.86 23.52 -10.41
CA ASN A 51 -12.03 22.70 -11.62
C ASN A 51 -10.95 21.60 -11.77
N CYS A 52 -10.39 21.16 -10.65
CA CYS A 52 -9.35 20.14 -10.54
C CYS A 52 -9.27 19.60 -9.10
N ILE A 53 -8.53 18.50 -8.91
CA ILE A 53 -8.27 17.85 -7.62
C ILE A 53 -6.74 17.75 -7.46
N PRO A 54 -6.07 18.83 -7.02
CA PRO A 54 -4.61 18.84 -6.87
C PRO A 54 -4.15 17.87 -5.79
N ARG A 55 -3.08 17.09 -6.07
CA ARG A 55 -2.44 16.18 -5.11
C ARG A 55 -0.91 16.26 -5.21
N PRO A 56 -0.20 16.34 -4.08
CA PRO A 56 1.24 16.15 -4.05
C PRO A 56 1.61 14.70 -4.40
N HIS A 57 2.50 14.51 -5.38
CA HIS A 57 2.95 13.20 -5.85
C HIS A 57 4.20 12.74 -5.09
N VAL A 58 4.02 11.84 -4.12
CA VAL A 58 5.07 11.38 -3.19
C VAL A 58 5.93 10.23 -3.75
N LYS A 59 5.46 9.58 -4.82
CA LYS A 59 6.13 8.52 -5.58
C LYS A 59 6.48 7.29 -4.75
N MET A 60 5.60 6.95 -3.81
CA MET A 60 5.72 5.79 -2.93
C MET A 60 4.36 5.10 -2.79
N LYS A 61 4.39 3.79 -2.50
CA LYS A 61 3.21 3.02 -2.09
C LYS A 61 3.35 2.58 -0.64
N PHE A 62 2.21 2.45 0.02
CA PHE A 62 2.15 2.17 1.44
C PHE A 62 1.13 1.09 1.78
N THR A 63 1.41 0.35 2.84
CA THR A 63 0.44 -0.50 3.54
C THR A 63 0.41 -0.09 5.00
N ALA A 64 -0.77 0.15 5.55
CA ALA A 64 -0.92 0.46 6.96
C ALA A 64 -0.56 -0.75 7.83
N ILE A 65 0.18 -0.53 8.93
CA ILE A 65 0.53 -1.58 9.89
C ILE A 65 -0.72 -2.29 10.42
N ALA A 66 -1.80 -1.52 10.64
CA ALA A 66 -3.09 -2.05 11.10
C ALA A 66 -3.76 -3.04 10.14
N LEU A 67 -3.29 -3.17 8.90
CA LEU A 67 -3.81 -4.13 7.90
C LEU A 67 -2.96 -5.41 7.81
N LEU A 68 -1.90 -5.52 8.60
CA LEU A 68 -1.10 -6.75 8.66
C LEU A 68 -1.77 -7.80 9.56
N ASP A 69 -1.32 -9.06 9.43
CA ASP A 69 -1.71 -10.10 10.38
C ASP A 69 -1.14 -9.81 11.78
N PRO A 70 -1.81 -10.29 12.85
CA PRO A 70 -1.39 -10.03 14.23
C PRO A 70 0.07 -10.41 14.54
N ALA A 71 0.59 -11.49 13.95
CA ALA A 71 1.95 -11.93 14.21
C ALA A 71 2.99 -10.95 13.65
N ARG A 72 2.72 -10.36 12.48
CA ARG A 72 3.56 -9.29 11.92
C ARG A 72 3.47 -8.00 12.73
N ILE A 73 2.29 -7.62 13.20
CA ILE A 73 2.12 -6.44 14.06
C ILE A 73 2.92 -6.61 15.35
N GLU A 74 2.77 -7.75 16.04
CA GLU A 74 3.51 -8.08 17.26
C GLU A 74 5.03 -8.06 17.04
N LYS A 75 5.49 -8.60 15.90
CA LYS A 75 6.92 -8.59 15.54
C LYS A 75 7.46 -7.17 15.36
N ILE A 76 6.71 -6.28 14.69
CA ILE A 76 7.12 -4.88 14.49
C ILE A 76 7.13 -4.15 15.84
N SER A 77 6.07 -4.30 16.64
CA SER A 77 5.97 -3.70 17.97
C SER A 77 7.16 -4.10 18.86
N ARG A 78 7.44 -5.40 18.97
CA ARG A 78 8.55 -5.90 19.82
C ARG A 78 9.95 -5.53 19.34
N LYS A 79 10.18 -5.49 18.02
CA LYS A 79 11.52 -5.26 17.47
C LYS A 79 11.83 -3.79 17.25
N CYS A 80 10.83 -2.99 16.92
CA CYS A 80 11.01 -1.62 16.47
C CYS A 80 10.42 -0.58 17.44
N ASP A 81 9.65 -1.00 18.45
CA ASP A 81 8.87 -0.10 19.33
C ASP A 81 7.93 0.80 18.51
N ILE A 82 7.19 0.17 17.58
CA ILE A 82 6.25 0.82 16.66
C ILE A 82 4.95 0.03 16.59
N ASP A 83 3.86 0.67 17.02
CA ASP A 83 2.53 0.05 16.98
C ASP A 83 1.67 0.53 15.80
N ALA A 84 2.01 1.69 15.22
CA ALA A 84 1.22 2.31 14.15
C ALA A 84 2.10 3.07 13.15
N GLY A 85 1.61 3.17 11.92
CA GLY A 85 2.31 3.83 10.81
C GLY A 85 2.04 3.16 9.48
N LEU A 86 2.74 3.65 8.46
CA LEU A 86 2.64 3.17 7.09
C LEU A 86 3.95 2.53 6.65
N ILE A 87 3.91 1.26 6.27
CA ILE A 87 5.07 0.56 5.71
C ILE A 87 5.19 0.92 4.23
N VAL A 88 6.37 1.36 3.81
CA VAL A 88 6.71 1.62 2.42
C VAL A 88 6.79 0.28 1.67
N THR A 89 5.89 0.03 0.73
CA THR A 89 5.89 -1.19 -0.09
C THR A 89 6.57 -1.00 -1.43
N GLN A 90 6.63 0.24 -1.92
CA GLN A 90 7.27 0.57 -3.17
C GLN A 90 7.78 2.01 -3.11
N VAL A 91 8.95 2.24 -3.71
CA VAL A 91 9.50 3.57 -3.96
C VAL A 91 9.78 3.65 -5.46
N SER A 92 9.39 4.73 -6.11
CA SER A 92 9.68 4.93 -7.53
C SER A 92 11.17 5.18 -7.75
N GLU A 93 11.74 4.53 -8.77
CA GLU A 93 13.11 4.79 -9.21
C GLU A 93 13.29 6.26 -9.62
N GLY A 94 14.44 6.84 -9.27
CA GLY A 94 14.82 8.23 -9.56
C GLY A 94 14.08 9.27 -8.72
N SER A 95 13.15 8.87 -7.85
CA SER A 95 12.36 9.77 -7.01
C SER A 95 13.20 10.47 -5.93
N VAL A 96 12.68 11.58 -5.41
CA VAL A 96 13.30 12.30 -4.29
C VAL A 96 13.38 11.41 -3.05
N ALA A 97 12.35 10.60 -2.78
CA ALA A 97 12.35 9.63 -1.68
C ALA A 97 13.47 8.59 -1.83
N GLU A 98 13.67 8.02 -3.02
CA GLU A 98 14.75 7.07 -3.26
C GLU A 98 16.13 7.70 -3.05
N LYS A 99 16.34 8.92 -3.58
CA LYS A 99 17.59 9.69 -3.43
C LYS A 99 17.91 10.01 -1.97
N LEU A 100 16.87 10.21 -1.14
CA LEU A 100 17.01 10.42 0.30
C LEU A 100 17.14 9.12 1.11
N GLY A 101 17.23 7.98 0.43
CA GLY A 101 17.52 6.70 1.08
C GLY A 101 16.29 5.95 1.59
N VAL A 102 15.07 6.36 1.25
CA VAL A 102 13.85 5.61 1.57
C VAL A 102 13.86 4.29 0.81
N ARG A 103 13.58 3.19 1.49
CA ARG A 103 13.54 1.85 0.90
C ARG A 103 12.24 1.11 1.25
N ASN A 104 11.94 0.08 0.47
CA ASN A 104 10.88 -0.87 0.80
C ASN A 104 11.16 -1.49 2.19
N GLY A 105 10.13 -1.49 3.04
CA GLY A 105 10.17 -1.97 4.42
C GLY A 105 10.37 -0.87 5.46
N ASP A 106 10.78 0.35 5.07
CA ASP A 106 10.83 1.48 6.00
C ASP A 106 9.41 1.86 6.46
N ILE A 107 9.31 2.46 7.65
CA ILE A 107 8.03 2.83 8.26
C ILE A 107 7.91 4.34 8.34
N ILE A 108 6.89 4.90 7.70
CA ILE A 108 6.50 6.30 7.86
C ILE A 108 5.61 6.44 9.09
N LYS A 109 6.01 7.31 10.01
CA LYS A 109 5.27 7.64 11.24
C LYS A 109 4.45 8.93 11.08
N SER A 110 4.98 9.93 10.38
CA SER A 110 4.35 11.25 10.31
C SER A 110 4.63 12.01 9.02
N TRP A 111 3.72 12.93 8.69
CA TRP A 111 3.83 13.90 7.61
C TRP A 111 3.57 15.31 8.15
N ASN A 112 4.48 16.24 7.91
CA ASN A 112 4.49 17.60 8.46
C ASN A 112 4.26 17.62 9.98
N GLY A 113 4.84 16.65 10.71
CA GLY A 113 4.67 16.51 12.16
C GLY A 113 3.34 15.87 12.61
N ILE A 114 2.41 15.62 11.69
CA ILE A 114 1.13 14.95 11.95
C ILE A 114 1.34 13.44 11.87
N SER A 115 0.97 12.71 12.92
CA SER A 115 1.06 11.25 12.93
C SER A 115 0.00 10.66 11.99
N ILE A 116 0.42 9.75 11.11
CA ILE A 116 -0.45 9.12 10.10
C ILE A 116 -0.27 7.61 10.19
N SER A 117 -1.38 6.91 10.40
CA SER A 117 -1.41 5.47 10.65
C SER A 117 -2.21 4.70 9.60
N THR A 118 -3.09 5.38 8.86
CA THR A 118 -3.92 4.77 7.81
C THR A 118 -3.70 5.44 6.46
N THR A 119 -3.99 4.70 5.38
CA THR A 119 -3.92 5.24 4.02
C THR A 119 -5.00 6.31 3.77
N ILE A 120 -6.11 6.27 4.51
CA ILE A 120 -7.18 7.28 4.44
C ILE A 120 -6.72 8.59 5.08
N GLU A 121 -6.02 8.53 6.22
CA GLU A 121 -5.41 9.71 6.84
C GLU A 121 -4.37 10.34 5.92
N LEU A 122 -3.52 9.52 5.28
CA LEU A 122 -2.56 9.99 4.29
C LEU A 122 -3.25 10.68 3.12
N GLU A 123 -4.28 10.07 2.55
CA GLU A 123 -5.01 10.64 1.41
C GLU A 123 -5.66 11.98 1.78
N ASN A 124 -6.34 12.05 2.94
CA ASN A 124 -6.91 13.32 3.43
C ASN A 124 -5.84 14.39 3.62
N PHE A 125 -4.68 14.03 4.15
CA PHE A 125 -3.55 14.93 4.31
C PHE A 125 -3.05 15.45 2.96
N LEU A 126 -2.85 14.57 1.97
CA LEU A 126 -2.38 14.97 0.64
C LEU A 126 -3.40 15.88 -0.08
N LEU A 127 -4.70 15.57 0.01
CA LEU A 127 -5.76 16.43 -0.53
C LEU A 127 -5.80 17.79 0.18
N HIS A 128 -5.56 17.83 1.49
CA HIS A 128 -5.49 19.08 2.24
C HIS A 128 -4.30 19.95 1.80
N ILE A 129 -3.12 19.37 1.63
CA ILE A 129 -1.96 20.10 1.11
C ILE A 129 -2.22 20.60 -0.31
N GLY A 130 -2.82 19.77 -1.17
CA GLY A 130 -3.18 20.17 -2.53
C GLY A 130 -4.14 21.36 -2.57
N GLU A 131 -5.17 21.34 -1.72
CA GLU A 131 -6.10 22.46 -1.56
C GLU A 131 -5.39 23.73 -1.07
N GLU A 132 -4.61 23.62 0.01
CA GLU A 132 -3.88 24.74 0.61
C GLU A 132 -2.91 25.38 -0.39
N HIS A 133 -2.30 24.55 -1.25
CA HIS A 133 -1.39 25.00 -2.30
C HIS A 133 -2.08 25.91 -3.32
N LEU A 134 -3.29 25.55 -3.76
CA LEU A 134 -4.07 26.39 -4.67
C LEU A 134 -4.69 27.60 -3.95
N ASP A 135 -5.08 27.46 -2.69
CA ASP A 135 -5.60 28.58 -1.88
C ASP A 135 -4.54 29.68 -1.69
N LYS A 136 -3.26 29.32 -1.69
CA LYS A 136 -2.13 30.27 -1.68
C LYS A 136 -1.85 30.92 -3.05
N GLY A 137 -2.60 30.55 -4.10
CA GLY A 137 -2.42 31.05 -5.46
C GLY A 137 -1.27 30.39 -6.24
N ASN A 138 -0.74 29.27 -5.76
CA ASN A 138 0.28 28.53 -6.52
C ASN A 138 -0.35 27.76 -7.67
N ASN A 139 0.44 27.50 -8.71
CA ASN A 139 0.00 26.77 -9.90
C ASN A 139 0.19 25.26 -9.75
N ILE A 140 -0.64 24.48 -10.44
CA ILE A 140 -0.39 23.05 -10.69
C ILE A 140 0.96 22.92 -11.42
N GLY A 141 1.74 21.88 -11.08
CA GLY A 141 3.09 21.68 -11.59
C GLY A 141 4.19 22.35 -10.76
N SER A 142 3.83 23.16 -9.76
CA SER A 142 4.79 23.67 -8.78
C SER A 142 4.98 22.71 -7.61
N SER A 143 6.12 22.82 -6.93
CA SER A 143 6.51 21.90 -5.86
C SER A 143 6.15 22.40 -4.48
N VAL A 144 5.88 21.46 -3.57
CA VAL A 144 5.70 21.67 -2.14
C VAL A 144 6.70 20.82 -1.37
N ASP A 145 7.21 21.36 -0.26
CA ASP A 145 8.10 20.65 0.64
C ASP A 145 7.28 19.95 1.74
N LEU A 146 7.45 18.64 1.87
CA LEU A 146 6.84 17.80 2.90
C LEU A 146 7.91 17.26 3.85
N SER A 147 7.68 17.39 5.15
CA SER A 147 8.52 16.79 6.19
C SER A 147 7.98 15.42 6.55
N VAL A 148 8.78 14.35 6.44
CA VAL A 148 8.35 12.98 6.67
C VAL A 148 9.16 12.36 7.80
N GLY A 149 8.48 12.01 8.89
CA GLY A 149 9.06 11.24 9.98
C GLY A 149 9.10 9.76 9.59
N ILE A 150 10.30 9.19 9.50
CA ILE A 150 10.55 7.83 9.03
C ILE A 150 11.38 7.05 10.06
N PHE A 151 11.13 5.75 10.12
CA PHE A 151 11.99 4.78 10.77
C PHE A 151 12.60 3.87 9.71
N HIS A 152 13.93 3.91 9.61
CA HIS A 152 14.68 3.07 8.68
C HIS A 152 14.95 1.70 9.31
N ILE A 153 14.24 0.68 8.81
CA ILE A 153 14.29 -0.66 9.43
C ILE A 153 15.69 -1.29 9.36
N ARG A 154 16.45 -0.99 8.31
CA ARG A 154 17.79 -1.55 8.10
C ARG A 154 18.87 -0.91 8.98
N LYS A 155 18.63 0.33 9.41
CA LYS A 155 19.57 1.11 10.21
C LYS A 155 19.17 1.20 11.68
N ASP A 156 17.98 0.68 12.01
CA ASP A 156 17.36 0.80 13.32
C ASP A 156 17.40 2.24 13.85
N SER A 157 16.93 3.18 13.00
CA SER A 157 17.06 4.61 13.30
C SER A 157 15.89 5.45 12.82
N HIS A 158 15.62 6.53 13.56
CA HIS A 158 14.65 7.54 13.20
C HIS A 158 15.31 8.67 12.42
N ALA A 159 14.60 9.17 11.42
CA ALA A 159 14.98 10.35 10.66
C ALA A 159 13.75 11.19 10.29
N THR A 160 14.01 12.45 9.96
CA THR A 160 13.03 13.34 9.34
C THR A 160 13.56 13.74 7.97
N LEU A 161 12.82 13.42 6.92
CA LEU A 161 13.20 13.70 5.54
C LEU A 161 12.40 14.88 5.01
N LYS A 162 13.04 15.76 4.24
CA LYS A 162 12.36 16.85 3.53
C LYS A 162 12.18 16.47 2.06
N LEU A 163 10.95 16.12 1.69
CA LEU A 163 10.55 15.72 0.34
C LEU A 163 9.99 16.91 -0.43
N THR A 164 10.70 17.38 -1.44
CA THR A 164 10.14 18.32 -2.42
C THR A 164 9.38 17.53 -3.48
N VAL A 165 8.06 17.68 -3.53
CA VAL A 165 7.17 16.92 -4.41
C VAL A 165 6.34 17.85 -5.29
N ASN A 166 6.05 17.40 -6.51
CA ASN A 166 5.22 18.17 -7.43
C ASN A 166 3.73 18.02 -7.06
N VAL A 167 2.98 19.11 -7.10
CA VAL A 167 1.51 19.09 -6.99
C VAL A 167 0.92 18.96 -8.39
N SER A 168 0.24 17.85 -8.67
CA SER A 168 -0.37 17.57 -9.98
C SER A 168 -1.87 17.31 -9.86
N ASN A 169 -2.56 17.41 -10.99
CA ASN A 169 -3.95 16.94 -11.16
C ASN A 169 -4.03 15.60 -11.92
N ASP A 170 -2.89 15.08 -12.38
CA ASP A 170 -2.80 13.81 -13.08
C ASP A 170 -2.69 12.63 -12.10
N ASP A 171 -2.84 11.41 -12.61
CA ASP A 171 -2.62 10.21 -11.80
C ASP A 171 -1.16 10.05 -11.39
N GLU A 172 -0.96 9.59 -10.15
CA GLU A 172 0.37 9.27 -9.65
C GLU A 172 0.84 7.89 -10.14
N VAL A 173 1.80 7.89 -11.05
CA VAL A 173 2.55 6.68 -11.43
C VAL A 173 3.73 6.46 -10.48
N VAL A 174 3.79 5.28 -9.85
CA VAL A 174 4.94 4.76 -9.09
C VAL A 174 5.59 3.66 -9.91
N ALA A 175 6.65 3.99 -10.64
CA ALA A 175 7.36 3.04 -11.50
C ALA A 175 8.08 1.98 -10.65
N LYS A 176 8.03 0.70 -11.07
CA LYS A 176 8.91 -0.32 -10.50
C LYS A 176 10.27 -0.16 -11.15
N GLY A 177 11.30 0.10 -10.37
CA GLY A 177 12.67 -0.03 -10.86
C GLY A 177 13.05 -1.49 -11.01
N THR A 178 13.74 -1.83 -12.09
CA THR A 178 14.40 -3.14 -12.25
C THR A 178 15.81 -3.03 -11.68
N TYR A 179 16.00 -3.53 -10.47
CA TYR A 179 17.33 -3.64 -9.88
C TYR A 179 17.90 -5.03 -10.22
N ASN A 180 19.04 -5.05 -10.93
CA ASN A 180 19.80 -6.27 -11.11
C ASN A 180 20.44 -6.62 -9.77
N VAL A 181 19.89 -7.60 -9.04
CA VAL A 181 20.54 -8.15 -7.85
C VAL A 181 21.71 -8.99 -8.33
N THR A 182 22.93 -8.60 -7.98
CA THR A 182 24.09 -9.47 -8.21
C THR A 182 24.24 -10.43 -7.01
N PRO A 183 24.78 -11.64 -7.20
CA PRO A 183 24.96 -12.60 -6.10
C PRO A 183 25.75 -12.04 -4.89
N GLY A 184 26.55 -10.98 -5.09
CA GLY A 184 27.28 -10.29 -4.02
C GLY A 184 26.42 -9.41 -3.10
N ASP A 185 25.17 -9.11 -3.49
CA ASP A 185 24.24 -8.30 -2.70
C ASP A 185 23.42 -9.14 -1.69
N CYS A 186 23.55 -10.47 -1.75
CA CYS A 186 22.91 -11.42 -0.84
C CYS A 186 23.95 -11.97 0.15
N THR A 187 24.01 -11.43 1.37
CA THR A 187 24.72 -12.12 2.46
C THR A 187 23.87 -13.29 2.92
N LEU A 188 24.27 -14.52 2.59
CA LEU A 188 23.75 -15.72 3.23
C LEU A 188 24.09 -15.62 4.72
N VAL A 189 23.07 -15.66 5.57
CA VAL A 189 23.26 -15.82 7.01
C VAL A 189 23.35 -17.32 7.24
N ASP A 190 24.50 -17.79 7.74
CA ASP A 190 24.70 -19.20 8.05
C ASP A 190 23.73 -19.62 9.16
N ASP A 191 22.92 -20.64 8.86
CA ASP A 191 21.89 -21.19 9.73
C ASP A 191 22.50 -22.19 10.72
N GLU A 192 23.48 -21.74 11.52
CA GLU A 192 23.99 -22.51 12.66
C GLU A 192 23.25 -22.12 13.94
N ASN A 193 22.03 -22.64 14.11
CA ASN A 193 21.47 -23.02 15.43
C ASN A 193 20.13 -23.77 15.30
N VAL A 194 20.09 -24.84 14.49
CA VAL A 194 19.04 -25.86 14.61
C VAL A 194 19.41 -26.79 15.77
N VAL A 195 18.78 -26.58 16.92
CA VAL A 195 18.79 -27.56 18.02
C VAL A 195 18.02 -28.79 17.54
N ARG A 196 18.74 -29.91 17.33
CA ARG A 196 18.15 -31.23 17.08
C ARG A 196 17.36 -31.68 18.31
N GLY A 197 16.04 -31.73 18.21
CA GLY A 197 15.20 -32.48 19.14
C GLY A 197 15.27 -33.96 18.80
N GLU A 198 15.64 -34.79 19.78
CA GLU A 198 15.70 -36.24 19.65
C GLU A 198 14.31 -36.87 19.46
N GLU A 199 14.29 -37.91 18.64
CA GLU A 199 13.13 -38.68 18.22
C GLU A 199 12.80 -39.77 19.26
N ALA A 200 11.54 -39.87 19.69
CA ALA A 200 11.03 -41.01 20.43
C ALA A 200 10.02 -41.77 19.55
N THR A 201 10.41 -42.99 19.20
CA THR A 201 9.66 -43.97 18.41
C THR A 201 8.55 -44.62 19.26
N ARG A 202 7.32 -44.70 18.73
CA ARG A 202 6.61 -45.98 18.50
C ARG A 202 5.21 -45.85 17.87
N GLU A 203 5.06 -46.58 16.77
CA GLU A 203 3.94 -47.45 16.35
C GLU A 203 2.56 -46.82 16.13
N THR A 204 2.25 -46.40 14.89
CA THR A 204 1.57 -47.15 13.80
C THR A 204 0.05 -47.26 13.95
N ALA A 205 -0.66 -46.50 13.11
CA ALA A 205 -1.82 -46.99 12.37
C ALA A 205 -1.88 -46.22 11.04
N THR A 206 -1.91 -46.98 9.96
CA THR A 206 -1.89 -46.61 8.55
C THR A 206 -3.21 -45.99 8.10
N ASP A 207 -3.14 -44.91 7.30
CA ASP A 207 -3.93 -44.82 6.08
C ASP A 207 -3.34 -43.79 5.11
N GLU A 208 -3.38 -44.15 3.83
CA GLU A 208 -2.57 -43.66 2.71
C GLU A 208 -2.81 -42.18 2.36
N VAL A 209 -1.72 -41.39 2.31
CA VAL A 209 -1.70 -40.06 1.68
C VAL A 209 -1.12 -40.22 0.29
N ARG A 210 -1.91 -39.88 -0.74
CA ARG A 210 -1.42 -39.73 -2.11
C ARG A 210 -0.64 -38.43 -2.23
N ASP A 211 0.56 -38.55 -2.78
CA ASP A 211 1.49 -37.46 -3.08
C ASP A 211 0.84 -36.39 -3.97
N ILE A 212 0.96 -35.13 -3.58
CA ILE A 212 0.78 -33.99 -4.49
C ILE A 212 2.11 -33.27 -4.57
N GLU A 213 2.84 -33.57 -5.65
CA GLU A 213 3.95 -32.77 -6.14
C GLU A 213 3.46 -31.35 -6.45
N ILE A 214 4.03 -30.35 -5.77
CA ILE A 214 3.86 -28.95 -6.16
C ILE A 214 5.02 -28.62 -7.11
N SER A 215 4.75 -28.71 -8.41
CA SER A 215 5.60 -28.13 -9.45
C SER A 215 5.39 -26.61 -9.55
N PRO A 216 6.43 -25.81 -9.79
CA PRO A 216 6.35 -24.36 -9.87
C PRO A 216 5.74 -23.94 -11.23
N LEU A 217 4.60 -23.25 -11.21
CA LEU A 217 3.97 -22.75 -12.43
C LEU A 217 4.72 -21.52 -12.96
N SER A 218 5.18 -21.68 -14.19
CA SER A 218 5.91 -20.73 -15.01
C SER A 218 5.04 -19.59 -15.52
N GLU A 219 5.76 -18.53 -15.88
CA GLU A 219 5.34 -17.37 -16.65
C GLU A 219 4.70 -17.72 -18.02
N HIS A 220 3.96 -16.73 -18.53
CA HIS A 220 3.53 -16.47 -19.92
C HIS A 220 2.12 -16.90 -20.36
N GLY A 221 1.35 -15.89 -20.78
CA GLY A 221 0.58 -15.94 -22.01
C GLY A 221 -0.93 -16.12 -21.84
N ILE A 222 -1.66 -15.01 -21.64
CA ILE A 222 -3.07 -14.99 -22.03
C ILE A 222 -3.11 -14.74 -23.54
N THR A 223 -3.31 -15.82 -24.29
CA THR A 223 -3.83 -15.82 -25.64
C THR A 223 -5.25 -15.30 -25.66
N VAL A 224 -5.50 -14.42 -26.63
CA VAL A 224 -6.81 -13.94 -27.04
C VAL A 224 -7.62 -15.14 -27.55
N LEU A 225 -8.81 -15.33 -27.01
CA LEU A 225 -9.88 -16.07 -27.68
C LEU A 225 -11.11 -15.17 -27.71
N SER A 226 -11.26 -14.52 -28.87
CA SER A 226 -12.56 -14.28 -29.49
C SER A 226 -13.30 -15.61 -29.61
N ASP A 227 -14.61 -15.60 -29.38
CA ASP A 227 -15.56 -16.24 -30.29
C ASP A 227 -16.94 -15.60 -30.11
N GLU A 228 -17.42 -15.03 -31.22
CA GLU A 228 -18.83 -14.86 -31.52
C GLU A 228 -19.48 -16.25 -31.56
N GLU A 229 -20.64 -16.42 -30.93
CA GLU A 229 -21.69 -17.26 -31.52
C GLU A 229 -23.06 -16.60 -31.31
N VAL A 230 -23.56 -16.11 -32.44
CA VAL A 230 -24.97 -15.89 -32.76
C VAL A 230 -25.57 -17.25 -33.14
N TYR A 231 -26.76 -17.60 -32.65
CA TYR A 231 -27.93 -18.00 -33.47
C TYR A 231 -29.21 -18.28 -32.64
N ASP A 232 -30.27 -17.59 -33.07
CA ASP A 232 -31.72 -17.84 -33.07
C ASP A 232 -32.42 -18.80 -32.07
N ASN A 233 -33.40 -18.24 -31.36
CA ASN A 233 -34.83 -18.42 -31.67
C ASN A 233 -35.67 -17.29 -31.06
#